data_AF-A0A562SYU7-F1
#
_entry.id   AF-A0A562SYU7-F1
#
_cell.length_a   1.000
_cell.length_b   1.000
_cell.length_c   1.000
_cell.angle_alpha   90.00
_cell.angle_beta   90.00
_cell.angle_gamma   90.00
#
_symmetry.space_group_name_H-M   'P 1'
#
loop_
_entity.id
_entity.type
_entity.pdbx_description
1 polymer ?
#
loop_
_entity_poly.entity_id
_entity_poly.type
_entity_poly.pdbx_seq_one_letter_code
_entity_poly.pdbx_strand_id
1 'polypeptide(L)'
;MKKIILLALILLPGAAFAQKFYVEKSNNGAEQVVINKLLERNFKVTFRADSADYIIRPNIVGKSMGRAKGNILIINSKTGSVVASTKEMWGSARITNGFDNPTADALRKICKKYLERELTKITESDVYSSSK
;
A
#
# COMPACT_ATOMS: atom_id res chain seq x y z
N MET A 1 17.84 -7.12 -36.81
CA MET A 1 18.09 -6.28 -35.62
C MET A 1 16.94 -5.32 -35.29
N LYS A 2 16.26 -4.68 -36.25
CA LYS A 2 15.11 -3.77 -35.98
C LYS A 2 13.88 -4.41 -35.33
N LYS A 3 13.63 -5.71 -35.54
CA LYS A 3 12.45 -6.42 -35.00
C LYS A 3 12.55 -6.75 -33.49
N ILE A 4 13.76 -6.83 -32.93
CA ILE A 4 13.98 -7.18 -31.52
C ILE A 4 13.72 -5.96 -30.61
N ILE A 5 14.08 -4.77 -31.08
CA ILE A 5 13.84 -3.49 -30.38
C ILE A 5 12.33 -3.24 -30.24
N LEU A 6 11.54 -3.59 -31.25
CA LEU A 6 10.08 -3.45 -31.22
C LEU A 6 9.42 -4.39 -30.19
N LEU A 7 9.97 -5.62 -30.04
CA LEU A 7 9.47 -6.59 -29.07
C LEU A 7 9.78 -6.17 -27.62
N ALA A 8 10.96 -5.59 -27.39
CA ALA A 8 11.32 -5.03 -26.10
C ALA A 8 10.43 -3.83 -25.71
N LEU A 9 10.01 -3.03 -26.70
CA LEU A 9 9.16 -1.86 -26.47
C LEU A 9 7.71 -2.24 -26.08
N ILE A 10 7.18 -3.34 -26.61
CA ILE A 10 5.83 -3.84 -26.31
C ILE A 10 5.75 -4.50 -24.92
N LEU A 11 6.87 -5.00 -24.38
CA LEU A 11 6.94 -5.68 -23.08
C LEU A 11 7.17 -4.75 -21.88
N LEU A 12 7.59 -3.51 -22.10
CA LEU A 12 7.85 -2.52 -21.03
C LEU A 12 6.65 -2.21 -20.10
N PRO A 13 5.37 -2.21 -20.54
CA PRO A 13 4.24 -1.94 -19.64
C PRO A 13 4.04 -3.01 -18.57
N GLY A 14 4.53 -4.24 -18.78
CA GLY A 14 4.36 -5.36 -17.84
C GLY A 14 5.29 -5.32 -16.63
N ALA A 15 6.42 -4.60 -16.73
CA ALA A 15 7.42 -4.55 -15.66
C ALA A 15 6.98 -3.72 -14.45
N ALA A 16 6.02 -2.79 -14.63
CA ALA A 16 5.50 -1.93 -13.57
C ALA A 16 4.74 -2.70 -12.47
N PHE A 17 4.17 -3.87 -12.81
CA PHE A 17 3.39 -4.71 -11.89
C PHE A 17 4.23 -5.70 -11.07
N ALA A 18 5.56 -5.62 -11.14
CA ALA A 18 6.46 -6.56 -10.46
C ALA A 18 6.85 -6.16 -9.03
N GLN A 19 6.55 -4.94 -8.59
CA GLN A 19 6.97 -4.41 -7.29
C GLN A 19 6.36 -5.20 -6.13
N LYS A 20 7.19 -5.55 -5.15
CA LYS A 20 6.80 -6.30 -3.95
C LYS A 20 6.56 -5.35 -2.78
N PHE A 21 5.35 -5.42 -2.22
CA PHE A 21 4.95 -4.66 -1.04
C PHE A 21 4.96 -5.54 0.20
N TYR A 22 5.57 -5.07 1.27
CA TYR A 22 5.40 -5.62 2.62
C TYR A 22 4.48 -4.70 3.42
N VAL A 23 3.54 -5.27 4.16
CA VAL A 23 2.66 -4.49 5.05
C VAL A 23 3.05 -4.78 6.49
N GLU A 24 3.37 -3.74 7.25
CA GLU A 24 3.66 -3.88 8.68
C GLU A 24 2.41 -4.30 9.45
N LYS A 25 2.61 -5.18 10.43
CA LYS A 25 1.54 -5.69 11.29
C LYS A 25 0.88 -4.53 12.05
N SER A 26 -0.44 -4.56 12.13
CA SER A 26 -1.23 -3.60 12.88
C SER A 26 -1.98 -4.31 14.01
N ASN A 27 -2.57 -3.52 14.90
CA ASN A 27 -3.32 -4.06 16.02
C ASN A 27 -4.54 -4.84 15.52
N ASN A 28 -4.79 -6.00 16.14
CA ASN A 28 -5.94 -6.86 15.87
C ASN A 28 -6.09 -7.28 14.38
N GLY A 29 -4.98 -7.44 13.66
CA GLY A 29 -4.99 -7.90 12.27
C GLY A 29 -5.54 -6.87 11.27
N ALA A 30 -5.63 -5.59 11.65
CA ALA A 30 -6.19 -4.55 10.80
C ALA A 30 -5.40 -4.35 9.49
N GLU A 31 -4.12 -4.74 9.45
CA GLU A 31 -3.29 -4.74 8.25
C GLU A 31 -3.85 -5.60 7.11
N GLN A 32 -4.67 -6.61 7.43
CA GLN A 32 -5.32 -7.46 6.43
C GLN A 32 -6.20 -6.65 5.47
N VAL A 33 -6.75 -5.53 5.93
CA VAL A 33 -7.51 -4.61 5.06
C VAL A 33 -6.64 -4.05 3.95
N VAL A 34 -5.39 -3.72 4.27
CA VAL A 34 -4.42 -3.17 3.31
C VAL A 34 -3.92 -4.29 2.38
N ILE A 35 -3.58 -5.46 2.95
CA ILE A 35 -3.12 -6.64 2.19
C ILE A 35 -4.18 -7.05 1.16
N ASN A 36 -5.43 -7.21 1.58
CA ASN A 36 -6.53 -7.55 0.68
C ASN A 36 -6.67 -6.52 -0.44
N LYS A 37 -6.52 -5.23 -0.12
CA LYS A 37 -6.61 -4.17 -1.13
C LYS A 37 -5.48 -4.24 -2.17
N LEU A 38 -4.27 -4.58 -1.75
CA LEU A 38 -3.13 -4.79 -2.66
C LEU A 38 -3.39 -5.98 -3.59
N LEU A 39 -3.86 -7.10 -3.02
CA LEU A 39 -4.18 -8.31 -3.78
C LEU A 39 -5.33 -8.08 -4.78
N GLU A 40 -6.40 -7.38 -4.38
CA GLU A 40 -7.49 -6.95 -5.27
C GLU A 40 -6.99 -6.15 -6.49
N ARG A 41 -5.89 -5.42 -6.32
CA ARG A 41 -5.26 -4.60 -7.37
C ARG A 41 -4.11 -5.31 -8.09
N ASN A 42 -3.94 -6.61 -7.86
CA ASN A 42 -2.88 -7.45 -8.45
C ASN A 42 -1.45 -7.00 -8.11
N PHE A 43 -1.25 -6.30 -6.99
CA PHE A 43 0.09 -6.03 -6.48
C PHE A 43 0.67 -7.28 -5.82
N LYS A 44 2.00 -7.47 -5.94
CA LYS A 44 2.68 -8.57 -5.26
C LYS A 44 2.90 -8.21 -3.80
N VAL A 45 2.39 -9.03 -2.89
CA VAL A 45 2.61 -8.87 -1.45
C VAL A 45 3.66 -9.89 -0.97
N THR A 46 4.61 -9.45 -0.17
CA THR A 46 5.56 -10.32 0.53
C THR A 46 5.35 -10.25 2.05
N PHE A 47 5.66 -11.33 2.74
CA PHE A 47 5.56 -11.43 4.20
C PHE A 47 6.91 -11.20 4.90
N ARG A 48 7.98 -10.95 4.15
CA ARG A 48 9.30 -10.60 4.69
C ARG A 48 9.73 -9.22 4.20
N ALA A 49 10.04 -8.33 5.15
CA ALA A 49 10.41 -6.94 4.85
C ALA A 49 11.70 -6.81 4.03
N ASP A 50 12.67 -7.70 4.23
CA ASP A 50 13.94 -7.78 3.51
C ASP A 50 13.78 -8.02 2.00
N SER A 51 12.68 -8.65 1.60
CA SER A 51 12.37 -8.99 0.21
C SER A 51 11.43 -7.99 -0.48
N ALA A 52 11.07 -6.92 0.21
CA ALA A 52 10.14 -5.91 -0.28
C ALA A 52 10.87 -4.76 -0.98
N ASP A 53 10.26 -4.23 -2.04
CA ASP A 53 10.66 -2.96 -2.64
C ASP A 53 10.10 -1.78 -1.84
N TYR A 54 8.87 -1.96 -1.33
CA TYR A 54 8.14 -0.97 -0.56
C TYR A 54 7.56 -1.55 0.72
N ILE A 55 7.64 -0.77 1.79
CA ILE A 55 7.04 -1.07 3.09
C ILE A 55 5.83 -0.15 3.28
N ILE A 56 4.66 -0.73 3.49
CA ILE A 56 3.44 -0.03 3.85
C ILE A 56 3.30 -0.10 5.37
N ARG A 57 3.39 1.05 6.02
CA ARG A 57 3.26 1.22 7.47
C ARG A 57 1.92 1.86 7.81
N PRO A 58 0.98 1.11 8.40
CA PRO A 58 -0.20 1.68 9.03
C PRO A 58 0.21 2.52 10.25
N ASN A 59 0.01 3.83 10.20
CA ASN A 59 0.25 4.74 11.31
C ASN A 59 -1.08 5.22 11.87
N ILE A 60 -1.77 4.35 12.61
CA ILE A 60 -3.08 4.62 13.20
C ILE A 60 -3.02 4.57 14.71
N VAL A 61 -3.57 5.60 15.34
CA VAL A 61 -3.61 5.77 16.78
C VAL A 61 -5.04 5.62 17.27
N GLY A 62 -5.25 4.75 18.25
CA GLY A 62 -6.52 4.63 18.97
C GLY A 62 -6.83 5.92 19.73
N LYS A 63 -8.11 6.29 19.74
CA LYS A 63 -8.67 7.45 20.45
C LYS A 63 -9.79 6.98 21.38
N SER A 64 -10.19 7.84 22.31
CA SER A 64 -11.28 7.56 23.24
C SER A 64 -12.60 7.24 22.51
N MET A 65 -13.48 6.50 23.19
CA MET A 65 -14.83 6.16 22.71
C MET A 65 -14.86 5.34 21.40
N GLY A 66 -14.00 4.33 21.27
CA GLY A 66 -14.03 3.43 20.10
C GLY A 66 -13.70 4.15 18.79
N ARG A 67 -12.78 5.11 18.81
CA ARG A 67 -12.35 5.84 17.61
C ARG A 67 -10.89 5.56 17.33
N ALA A 68 -10.48 5.71 16.08
CA ALA A 68 -9.09 5.67 15.69
C ALA A 68 -8.84 6.72 14.62
N LYS A 69 -7.63 7.26 14.55
CA LYS A 69 -7.25 8.22 13.52
C LYS A 69 -5.82 7.95 13.08
N GLY A 70 -5.57 8.08 11.79
CA GLY A 70 -4.21 8.06 11.28
C GLY A 70 -4.17 7.97 9.76
N ASN A 71 -3.00 7.61 9.26
CA ASN A 71 -2.68 7.51 7.84
C ASN A 71 -1.92 6.21 7.54
N ILE A 72 -1.63 6.01 6.26
CA ILE A 72 -0.70 4.99 5.78
C ILE A 72 0.53 5.71 5.22
N LEU A 73 1.70 5.24 5.61
CA LEU A 73 2.98 5.65 5.03
C LEU A 73 3.47 4.57 4.08
N ILE A 74 4.02 4.98 2.94
CA ILE A 74 4.71 4.10 1.99
C ILE A 74 6.17 4.48 2.00
N ILE A 75 7.02 3.51 2.32
CA ILE A 75 8.45 3.68 2.58
C ILE A 75 9.22 2.86 1.54
N ASN A 76 10.22 3.46 0.91
CA ASN A 76 11.13 2.73 0.03
C ASN A 76 12.06 1.85 0.89
N SER A 77 12.07 0.55 0.65
CA SER A 77 12.82 -0.41 1.46
C SER A 77 14.34 -0.22 1.33
N LYS A 78 14.83 0.26 0.19
CA LYS A 78 16.26 0.47 -0.07
C LYS A 78 16.79 1.73 0.61
N THR A 79 16.01 2.82 0.60
CA THR A 79 16.46 4.12 1.13
C THR A 79 15.95 4.42 2.53
N GLY A 80 14.98 3.65 3.03
CA GLY A 80 14.27 3.90 4.29
C GLY A 80 13.41 5.18 4.28
N SER A 81 13.31 5.86 3.14
CA SER A 81 12.62 7.15 3.03
C SER A 81 11.12 6.97 2.79
N VAL A 82 10.31 7.83 3.38
CA VAL A 82 8.87 7.91 3.09
C VAL A 82 8.69 8.49 1.70
N VAL A 83 8.20 7.68 0.76
CA VAL A 83 7.95 8.10 -0.63
C VAL A 83 6.53 8.61 -0.84
N ALA A 84 5.58 8.18 0.00
CA ALA A 84 4.23 8.73 0.01
C ALA A 84 3.57 8.60 1.39
N SER A 85 2.59 9.46 1.63
CA SER A 85 1.70 9.38 2.78
C SER A 85 0.28 9.63 2.31
N THR A 86 -0.67 8.83 2.80
CA THR A 86 -2.08 9.12 2.60
C THR A 86 -2.54 10.27 3.48
N LYS A 87 -3.69 10.86 3.14
CA LYS A 87 -4.38 11.74 4.08
C LYS A 87 -4.84 10.96 5.31
N GLU A 88 -4.88 11.65 6.44
CA GLU A 88 -5.42 11.08 7.67
C GLU A 88 -6.93 10.85 7.56
N MET A 89 -7.40 9.75 8.14
CA MET A 89 -8.82 9.42 8.22
C MET A 89 -9.20 8.95 9.60
N TRP A 90 -10.47 9.20 9.94
CA TRP A 90 -11.09 8.70 11.15
C TRP A 90 -11.77 7.36 10.90
N GLY A 91 -11.49 6.42 11.78
CA GLY A 91 -12.22 5.18 11.96
C GLY A 91 -13.09 5.26 13.20
N SER A 92 -14.25 4.63 13.11
CA SER A 92 -15.18 4.52 14.23
C SER A 92 -15.55 3.05 14.42
N ALA A 93 -15.62 2.64 15.67
CA ALA A 93 -16.23 1.39 16.09
C ALA A 93 -17.63 1.31 15.47
N ARG A 94 -17.84 0.32 14.61
CA ARG A 94 -19.17 -0.10 14.21
C ARG A 94 -19.32 -1.51 14.75
N ILE A 95 -20.18 -1.68 15.75
CA ILE A 95 -20.55 -3.01 16.20
C ILE A 95 -21.31 -3.65 15.05
N THR A 96 -20.62 -4.49 14.29
CA THR A 96 -21.22 -5.32 13.27
C THR A 96 -20.57 -6.68 13.44
N ASN A 97 -21.33 -7.66 13.92
CA ASN A 97 -20.89 -9.02 14.23
C ASN A 97 -19.91 -9.17 15.41
N GLY A 98 -20.01 -8.32 16.44
CA GLY A 98 -19.33 -8.53 17.73
C GLY A 98 -17.83 -8.20 17.78
N PHE A 99 -17.23 -7.77 16.66
CA PHE A 99 -15.83 -7.33 16.62
C PHE A 99 -15.74 -5.82 16.45
N ASP A 100 -15.16 -5.14 17.45
CA ASP A 100 -14.83 -3.72 17.40
C ASP A 100 -13.39 -3.54 16.88
N ASN A 101 -13.23 -2.88 15.73
CA ASN A 101 -11.91 -2.50 15.23
C ASN A 101 -11.95 -1.15 14.50
N PRO A 102 -11.88 -0.03 15.23
CA PRO A 102 -11.88 1.30 14.62
C PRO A 102 -10.64 1.52 13.73
N THR A 103 -9.52 0.85 14.01
CA THR A 103 -8.32 0.88 13.19
C THR A 103 -8.59 0.29 11.80
N ALA A 104 -9.25 -0.87 11.73
CA ALA A 104 -9.62 -1.49 10.46
C ALA A 104 -10.61 -0.63 9.66
N ASP A 105 -11.55 0.06 10.32
CA ASP A 105 -12.46 1.00 9.66
C ASP A 105 -11.71 2.22 9.08
N ALA A 106 -10.78 2.80 9.83
CA ALA A 106 -9.91 3.88 9.34
C ALA A 106 -9.12 3.41 8.11
N LEU A 107 -8.46 2.25 8.19
CA LEU A 107 -7.70 1.69 7.06
C LEU A 107 -8.60 1.43 5.85
N ARG A 108 -9.80 0.88 6.03
CA ARG A 108 -10.73 0.65 4.91
C ARG A 108 -11.08 1.94 4.19
N LYS A 109 -11.30 3.04 4.92
CA LYS A 109 -11.57 4.36 4.36
C LYS A 109 -10.34 4.93 3.63
N ILE A 110 -9.14 4.76 4.19
CA ILE A 110 -7.89 5.20 3.56
C ILE A 110 -7.64 4.42 2.27
N CYS A 111 -7.74 3.09 2.32
CA CYS A 111 -7.58 2.19 1.18
C CYS A 111 -8.52 2.55 0.03
N LYS A 112 -9.79 2.85 0.35
CA LYS A 112 -10.80 3.21 -0.65
C LYS A 112 -10.58 4.59 -1.30
N LYS A 113 -10.07 5.57 -0.54
CA LYS A 113 -10.02 6.98 -1.01
C LYS A 113 -8.65 7.43 -1.49
N TYR A 114 -7.57 6.92 -0.91
CA TYR A 114 -6.23 7.52 -1.07
C TYR A 114 -5.16 6.52 -1.46
N LEU A 115 -5.15 5.33 -0.87
CA LEU A 115 -4.04 4.38 -1.06
C LEU A 115 -3.80 4.07 -2.54
N GLU A 116 -4.86 3.80 -3.28
CA GLU A 116 -4.76 3.46 -4.70
C GLU A 116 -4.08 4.57 -5.52
N ARG A 117 -4.48 5.82 -5.30
CA ARG A 117 -3.89 6.96 -6.00
C ARG A 117 -2.41 7.12 -5.66
N GLU A 118 -2.02 6.91 -4.40
CA GLU A 118 -0.61 7.02 -4.02
C GLU A 118 0.21 5.85 -4.58
N LEU A 119 -0.34 4.64 -4.64
CA LEU A 119 0.32 3.47 -5.26
C LEU A 119 0.55 3.70 -6.76
N THR A 120 -0.44 4.20 -7.50
CA THR A 120 -0.30 4.49 -8.94
C THR A 120 0.85 5.48 -9.21
N LYS A 121 0.92 6.58 -8.43
CA LYS A 121 1.99 7.56 -8.59
C LYS A 121 3.38 6.96 -8.38
N ILE A 122 3.54 6.10 -7.36
CA ILE A 122 4.82 5.46 -7.06
C ILE A 122 5.21 4.55 -8.22
N THR A 123 4.30 3.69 -8.67
CA THR A 123 4.58 2.78 -9.78
C THR A 123 4.95 3.52 -11.07
N GLU A 124 4.28 4.63 -11.37
CA GLU A 124 4.61 5.45 -12.55
C GLU A 124 5.99 6.09 -12.40
N SER A 125 6.30 6.67 -11.23
CA SER A 125 7.59 7.34 -10.99
C SER A 125 8.81 6.41 -11.10
N ASP A 126 8.66 5.14 -10.72
CA ASP A 126 9.73 4.15 -10.80
C ASP A 126 9.96 3.63 -12.23
N VAL A 127 8.89 3.54 -13.02
CA VAL A 127 8.98 3.18 -14.44
C VAL A 127 9.79 4.23 -15.20
N TYR A 128 9.54 5.51 -14.93
CA TYR A 128 10.30 6.60 -15.55
C TYR A 128 11.77 6.62 -15.09
N SER A 129 12.04 6.33 -13.82
CA SER A 129 13.42 6.31 -13.30
C SER A 129 14.25 5.12 -13.82
N SER A 130 13.61 4.01 -14.17
CA SER A 130 14.28 2.82 -14.72
C SER A 130 14.52 2.87 -16.23
N SER A 131 14.02 3.91 -16.91
CA SER A 131 14.16 4.14 -18.36
C SER A 131 15.28 5.13 -18.76
N LYS A 132 16.01 5.67 -17.78
CA LYS A 132 17.21 6.50 -17.97
C LYS A 132 18.47 5.67 -17.69
#